data_AF-A0A2A8HPZ1-F1
#
_entry.id   AF-A0A2A8HPZ1-F1
#
_cell.length_a   1.000
_cell.length_b   1.000
_cell.length_c   1.000
_cell.angle_alpha   90.00
_cell.angle_beta   90.00
_cell.angle_gamma   90.00
#
_symmetry.space_group_name_H-M   'P 1'
#
loop_
_entity.id
_entity.type
_entity.pdbx_description
1 polymer ?
#
loop_
_entity_poly.entity_id
_entity_poly.type
_entity_poly.pdbx_seq_one_letter_code
_entity_poly.pdbx_strand_id
1 'polypeptide(L)'
;MCAHEQDWSAPAGPVMGASNKTLEDRWNIQNARRVLRELARWGMIIPFCAKGNGHRSYRRTASGPIGSGWSLAPLRILVKSIEDLVQTEEHLRMKRIELPRRTTDALRSASTLLRSVTDCSWANEAEQKLGMLRAQRDQLRNADIAELQAICSDAEDFLLEVEQLLQSAIRCPDFADESSTRPDDTVHYQYNDSTNQGESSSSAEEEYAHDGRSLPASRSLGDTSKPGFEDPYGIIRSGFSWRETSWLFPFTHDLINLRHGPTRSTPHELARLIGVSNNIADASVAALGIAATTLCLLITGQLVAESKIHKSADAYMRGIVRKAADGDLNIGHTVFARRRTAEHKPLVAC
;
A
#
# COMPACT_ATOMS: atom_id res chain seq x y z
N MET A 1 -0.23 36.82 -4.80
CA MET A 1 -0.43 36.00 -3.59
C MET A 1 -1.93 35.80 -3.43
N CYS A 2 -2.38 34.70 -2.84
CA CYS A 2 -3.77 34.24 -2.84
C CYS A 2 -4.76 35.27 -2.27
N ALA A 3 -6.03 35.06 -2.59
CA ALA A 3 -7.16 35.89 -2.21
C ALA A 3 -7.27 36.10 -0.69
N HIS A 4 -7.72 37.29 -0.30
CA HIS A 4 -7.98 37.64 1.09
C HIS A 4 -9.40 37.20 1.51
N GLU A 5 -9.67 37.19 2.82
CA GLU A 5 -10.99 36.82 3.37
C GLU A 5 -12.15 37.60 2.73
N GLN A 6 -11.94 38.89 2.45
CA GLN A 6 -12.90 39.76 1.80
C GLN A 6 -13.17 39.40 0.32
N ASP A 7 -12.24 38.73 -0.36
CA ASP A 7 -12.46 38.30 -1.75
C ASP A 7 -13.46 37.15 -1.84
N TRP A 8 -13.71 36.45 -0.72
CA TRP A 8 -14.74 35.41 -0.64
C TRP A 8 -16.16 35.97 -0.68
N SER A 9 -16.38 37.26 -0.45
CA SER A 9 -17.70 37.90 -0.61
C SER A 9 -17.88 38.55 -1.99
N ALA A 10 -16.80 38.73 -2.77
CA ALA A 10 -16.85 39.35 -4.09
C ALA A 10 -17.64 38.50 -5.11
N PRO A 11 -18.32 39.10 -6.11
CA PRO A 11 -19.04 38.36 -7.16
C PRO A 11 -18.14 37.45 -8.00
N ALA A 12 -16.90 37.89 -8.26
CA ALA A 12 -15.89 37.10 -8.97
C ALA A 12 -15.27 35.98 -8.12
N GLY A 13 -15.56 35.97 -6.82
CA GLY A 13 -14.93 35.12 -5.82
C GLY A 13 -13.44 35.38 -5.65
N PRO A 14 -12.77 34.52 -4.86
CA PRO A 14 -11.36 34.65 -4.56
C PRO A 14 -10.51 34.35 -5.81
N VAL A 15 -9.52 35.19 -6.12
CA VAL A 15 -8.64 35.01 -7.28
C VAL A 15 -7.24 34.58 -6.87
N MET A 16 -6.76 33.49 -7.47
CA MET A 16 -5.39 32.99 -7.35
C MET A 16 -4.55 33.42 -8.55
N GLY A 17 -3.79 34.50 -8.37
CA GLY A 17 -2.87 35.03 -9.39
C GLY A 17 -1.39 34.67 -9.17
N ALA A 18 -1.07 33.68 -8.33
CA ALA A 18 0.32 33.30 -8.03
C ALA A 18 0.98 32.56 -9.20
N SER A 19 2.31 32.69 -9.33
CA SER A 19 3.10 31.93 -10.32
C SER A 19 3.16 30.44 -9.94
N ASN A 20 3.44 29.54 -10.89
CA ASN A 20 3.55 28.11 -10.58
C ASN A 20 4.64 27.86 -9.53
N LYS A 21 5.83 28.47 -9.70
CA LYS A 21 6.94 28.36 -8.74
C LYS A 21 6.50 28.76 -7.34
N THR A 22 5.80 29.89 -7.21
CA THR A 22 5.28 30.35 -5.91
C THR A 22 4.29 29.36 -5.27
N LEU A 23 3.51 28.64 -6.06
CA LEU A 23 2.56 27.63 -5.56
C LEU A 23 3.29 26.34 -5.14
N GLU A 24 4.28 25.91 -5.91
CA GLU A 24 5.12 24.76 -5.61
C GLU A 24 5.85 24.97 -4.28
N ASP A 25 6.49 26.12 -4.12
CA ASP A 25 7.22 26.49 -2.90
C ASP A 25 6.29 26.58 -1.67
N ARG A 26 5.07 27.12 -1.82
CA ARG A 26 4.16 27.35 -0.69
C ARG A 26 3.30 26.16 -0.30
N TRP A 27 2.87 25.37 -1.28
CA TRP A 27 2.01 24.21 -1.02
C TRP A 27 2.81 22.92 -0.89
N ASN A 28 4.13 23.00 -1.02
CA ASN A 28 5.02 21.85 -1.03
C ASN A 28 4.53 20.78 -2.03
N ILE A 29 4.15 21.24 -3.23
CA ILE A 29 3.69 20.38 -4.31
C ILE A 29 4.67 20.44 -5.47
N GLN A 30 4.77 19.33 -6.21
CA GLN A 30 5.48 19.30 -7.47
C GLN A 30 4.50 19.54 -8.63
N ASN A 31 4.93 20.31 -9.64
CA ASN A 31 4.18 20.55 -10.87
C ASN A 31 2.81 21.20 -10.64
N ALA A 32 2.80 22.41 -10.08
CA ALA A 32 1.57 23.17 -9.82
C ALA A 32 0.71 23.35 -11.08
N ARG A 33 1.32 23.41 -12.28
CA ARG A 33 0.58 23.49 -13.55
C ARG A 33 -0.34 22.29 -13.75
N ARG A 34 0.13 21.08 -13.43
CA ARG A 34 -0.68 19.85 -13.54
C ARG A 34 -1.81 19.88 -12.53
N VAL A 35 -1.52 20.19 -11.27
CA VAL A 35 -2.52 20.25 -10.20
C VAL A 35 -3.63 21.25 -10.53
N LEU A 36 -3.27 22.47 -10.97
CA LEU A 36 -4.24 23.48 -11.38
C LEU A 36 -5.08 23.03 -12.58
N ARG A 37 -4.50 22.31 -13.54
CA ARG A 37 -5.25 21.76 -14.68
C ARG A 37 -6.25 20.70 -14.22
N GLU A 38 -5.86 19.84 -13.27
CA GLU A 38 -6.77 18.84 -12.70
C GLU A 38 -7.90 19.51 -11.94
N LEU A 39 -7.61 20.48 -11.06
CA LEU A 39 -8.63 21.26 -10.35
C LEU A 39 -9.60 21.95 -11.31
N ALA A 40 -9.09 22.53 -12.41
CA ALA A 40 -9.93 23.15 -13.43
C ALA A 40 -10.79 22.13 -14.17
N ARG A 41 -10.24 20.95 -14.48
CA ARG A 41 -10.98 19.85 -15.12
C ARG A 41 -12.13 19.36 -14.25
N TRP A 42 -11.94 19.34 -12.93
CA TRP A 42 -12.98 18.99 -11.96
C TRP A 42 -13.95 20.13 -11.65
N GLY A 43 -13.80 21.30 -12.30
CA GLY A 43 -14.66 22.46 -12.07
C GLY A 43 -14.43 23.16 -10.73
N MET A 44 -13.37 22.80 -10.00
CA MET A 44 -13.06 23.37 -8.68
C MET A 44 -12.53 24.81 -8.80
N ILE A 45 -11.86 25.12 -9.91
CA ILE A 45 -11.38 26.46 -10.23
C ILE A 45 -11.68 26.79 -11.68
N ILE A 46 -11.88 28.07 -12.00
CA ILE A 46 -12.15 28.52 -13.38
C ILE A 46 -11.21 29.64 -13.80
N PRO A 47 -10.87 29.79 -15.09
CA PRO A 47 -10.05 30.90 -15.54
C PRO A 47 -10.72 32.25 -15.25
N PHE A 48 -9.96 33.20 -14.70
CA PHE A 48 -10.39 34.57 -14.44
C PHE A 48 -9.52 35.54 -15.23
N CYS A 49 -10.13 36.33 -16.12
CA CYS A 49 -9.46 37.32 -16.96
C CYS A 49 -8.17 36.78 -17.61
N ALA A 50 -8.27 35.59 -18.23
CA ALA A 50 -7.12 34.89 -18.79
C ALA A 50 -6.42 35.73 -19.87
N LYS A 51 -5.11 35.94 -19.71
CA LYS A 51 -4.27 36.59 -20.71
C LYS A 51 -3.82 35.58 -21.76
N GLY A 52 -3.66 36.01 -23.01
CA GLY A 52 -3.22 35.13 -24.11
C GLY A 52 -1.85 34.47 -23.89
N ASN A 53 -1.00 35.06 -23.04
CA ASN A 53 0.30 34.51 -22.66
C ASN A 53 0.25 33.60 -21.41
N GLY A 54 -0.92 33.36 -20.83
CA GLY A 54 -1.09 32.51 -19.64
C GLY A 54 -0.47 33.05 -18.35
N HIS A 55 0.08 34.27 -18.36
CA HIS A 55 0.61 34.90 -17.17
C HIS A 55 -0.50 35.23 -16.19
N ARG A 56 -0.22 35.00 -14.91
CA ARG A 56 -1.12 35.27 -13.80
C ARG A 56 -0.58 36.42 -12.98
N SER A 57 -1.49 37.26 -12.52
CA SER A 57 -1.17 38.43 -11.71
C SER A 57 -2.32 38.73 -10.78
N TYR A 58 -2.03 39.09 -9.55
CA TYR A 58 -3.02 39.53 -8.58
C TYR A 58 -2.56 40.84 -7.98
N ARG A 59 -3.43 41.85 -8.02
CA ARG A 59 -3.25 43.13 -7.34
C ARG A 59 -4.53 43.47 -6.58
N ARG A 60 -4.35 43.86 -5.32
CA ARG A 60 -5.45 44.33 -4.47
C ARG A 60 -5.81 45.77 -4.83
N THR A 61 -7.11 46.06 -4.94
CA THR A 61 -7.63 47.43 -5.03
C THR A 61 -8.84 47.62 -4.13
N ALA A 62 -9.20 48.87 -3.83
CA ALA A 62 -10.35 49.20 -2.99
C ALA A 62 -11.70 48.72 -3.59
N SER A 63 -11.74 48.50 -4.90
CA SER A 63 -12.90 47.99 -5.64
C SER A 63 -12.92 46.46 -5.80
N GLY A 64 -11.96 45.74 -5.19
CA GLY A 64 -11.84 44.29 -5.28
C GLY A 64 -10.58 43.80 -6.00
N PRO A 65 -10.48 42.49 -6.29
CA PRO A 65 -9.30 41.89 -6.91
C PRO A 65 -9.19 42.28 -8.39
N ILE A 66 -8.07 42.91 -8.78
CA ILE A 66 -7.74 43.16 -10.19
C ILE A 66 -6.60 42.23 -10.59
N GLY A 67 -6.80 41.48 -11.66
CA GLY A 67 -5.80 40.49 -12.05
C GLY A 67 -6.23 39.52 -13.12
N SER A 68 -5.42 38.48 -13.27
CA SER A 68 -5.60 37.36 -14.17
C SER A 68 -5.12 36.10 -13.46
N GLY A 69 -5.83 34.99 -13.59
CA GLY A 69 -5.49 33.76 -12.88
C GLY A 69 -6.64 32.77 -12.80
N TRP A 70 -6.82 32.17 -11.64
CA TRP A 70 -7.87 31.19 -11.37
C TRP A 70 -8.83 31.75 -10.33
N SER A 71 -10.13 31.81 -10.64
CA SER A 71 -11.18 32.07 -9.66
C SER A 71 -11.51 30.79 -8.90
N LEU A 72 -11.61 30.92 -7.58
CA LEU A 72 -12.05 29.90 -6.62
C LEU A 72 -13.56 30.03 -6.33
N ALA A 73 -14.30 30.86 -7.07
CA ALA A 73 -15.74 31.01 -6.91
C ALA A 73 -16.51 29.67 -6.94
N PRO A 74 -16.16 28.68 -7.78
CA PRO A 74 -16.85 27.38 -7.76
C PRO A 74 -16.78 26.69 -6.40
N LEU A 75 -15.64 26.80 -5.69
CA LEU A 75 -15.51 26.22 -4.35
C LEU A 75 -16.55 26.75 -3.38
N ARG A 76 -16.93 28.03 -3.46
CA ARG A 76 -17.98 28.62 -2.61
C ARG A 76 -19.32 27.93 -2.79
N ILE A 77 -19.67 27.61 -4.04
CA ILE A 77 -20.92 26.96 -4.38
C ILE A 77 -20.85 25.49 -3.96
N LEU A 78 -19.68 24.87 -4.14
CA LEU A 78 -19.46 23.46 -3.90
C LEU A 78 -19.13 23.11 -2.43
N VAL A 79 -18.88 24.08 -1.53
CA VAL A 79 -18.48 23.80 -0.14
C VAL A 79 -19.41 22.77 0.49
N LYS A 80 -20.72 23.04 0.46
CA LYS A 80 -21.70 22.14 1.06
C LYS A 80 -21.69 20.75 0.41
N SER A 81 -21.60 20.68 -0.92
CA SER A 81 -21.51 19.41 -1.63
C SER A 81 -20.22 18.64 -1.34
N ILE A 82 -19.10 19.34 -1.13
CA ILE A 82 -17.83 18.73 -0.74
C ILE A 82 -17.93 18.22 0.70
N GLU A 83 -18.51 18.99 1.61
CA GLU A 83 -18.78 18.59 3.00
C GLU A 83 -19.69 17.35 3.05
N ASP A 84 -20.80 17.37 2.31
CA ASP A 84 -21.73 16.24 2.20
C ASP A 84 -21.02 14.99 1.63
N LEU A 85 -20.13 15.17 0.64
CA LEU A 85 -19.34 14.08 0.05
C LEU A 85 -18.35 13.51 1.07
N VAL A 86 -17.64 14.36 1.81
CA VAL A 86 -16.71 13.93 2.86
C VAL A 86 -17.45 13.14 3.94
N GLN A 87 -18.61 13.64 4.39
CA GLN A 87 -19.44 12.92 5.37
C GLN A 87 -19.93 11.58 4.84
N THR A 88 -20.33 11.52 3.56
CA THR A 88 -20.77 10.29 2.91
C THR A 88 -19.63 9.27 2.82
N GLU A 89 -18.44 9.70 2.38
CA GLU A 89 -17.27 8.84 2.29
C GLU A 89 -16.82 8.34 3.66
N GLU A 90 -16.84 9.19 4.68
CA GLU A 90 -16.52 8.79 6.05
C GLU A 90 -17.55 7.79 6.60
N HIS A 91 -18.84 8.02 6.37
CA HIS A 91 -19.91 7.10 6.72
C HIS A 91 -19.71 5.73 6.03
N LEU A 92 -19.41 5.72 4.72
CA LEU A 92 -19.14 4.50 3.97
C LEU A 92 -17.87 3.79 4.45
N ARG A 93 -16.81 4.52 4.79
CA ARG A 93 -15.57 3.98 5.34
C ARG A 93 -15.83 3.28 6.67
N MET A 94 -16.56 3.94 7.57
CA MET A 94 -16.93 3.37 8.87
C MET A 94 -17.74 2.09 8.70
N LYS A 95 -18.78 2.14 7.85
CA LYS A 95 -19.68 1.02 7.59
C LYS A 95 -18.99 -0.18 6.92
N ARG A 96 -18.14 0.06 5.92
CA ARG A 96 -17.62 -1.01 5.04
C ARG A 96 -16.23 -1.52 5.41
N ILE A 97 -15.45 -0.71 6.11
CA ILE A 97 -14.04 -1.01 6.37
C ILE A 97 -13.80 -1.08 7.87
N GLU A 98 -14.06 0.01 8.60
CA GLU A 98 -13.59 0.13 9.98
C GLU A 98 -14.33 -0.81 10.94
N LEU A 99 -15.66 -0.75 10.98
CA LEU A 99 -16.45 -1.58 11.89
C LEU A 99 -16.29 -3.07 11.58
N PRO A 100 -16.45 -3.56 10.33
CA PRO A 100 -16.28 -4.99 10.04
C PRO A 100 -14.88 -5.50 10.39
N ARG A 101 -13.85 -4.68 10.17
CA ARG A 101 -12.47 -5.02 10.53
C ARG A 101 -12.31 -5.12 12.04
N ARG A 102 -12.71 -4.09 12.80
CA ARG A 102 -12.61 -4.09 14.26
C ARG A 102 -13.36 -5.26 14.90
N THR A 103 -14.60 -5.52 14.48
CA THR A 103 -15.37 -6.69 14.92
C THR A 103 -14.62 -8.00 14.61
N THR A 104 -14.06 -8.13 13.40
CA THR A 104 -13.33 -9.34 13.02
C THR A 104 -12.05 -9.53 13.82
N ASP A 105 -11.29 -8.45 14.03
CA ASP A 105 -10.05 -8.47 14.79
C ASP A 105 -10.33 -8.81 16.26
N ALA A 106 -11.35 -8.21 16.89
CA ALA A 106 -11.75 -8.52 18.26
C ALA A 106 -12.15 -10.00 18.43
N LEU A 107 -13.01 -10.53 17.56
CA LEU A 107 -13.44 -11.94 17.62
C LEU A 107 -12.29 -12.91 17.33
N ARG A 108 -11.30 -12.54 16.50
CA ARG A 108 -10.11 -13.35 16.25
C ARG A 108 -9.17 -13.36 17.45
N SER A 109 -8.93 -12.20 18.06
CA SER A 109 -8.13 -12.09 19.27
C SER A 109 -8.75 -12.90 20.40
N ALA A 110 -10.05 -12.77 20.66
CA ALA A 110 -10.75 -13.53 21.69
C ALA A 110 -10.66 -15.04 21.43
N SER A 111 -10.84 -15.46 20.16
CA SER A 111 -10.67 -16.86 19.77
C SER A 111 -9.26 -17.39 19.97
N THR A 112 -8.24 -16.54 19.80
CA THR A 112 -6.84 -16.93 19.98
C THR A 112 -6.52 -17.09 21.46
N LEU A 113 -7.03 -16.20 22.30
CA LEU A 113 -6.92 -16.30 23.76
C LEU A 113 -7.63 -17.56 24.28
N LEU A 114 -8.87 -17.81 23.86
CA LEU A 114 -9.62 -19.01 24.29
C LEU A 114 -8.93 -20.32 23.90
N ARG A 115 -8.30 -20.38 22.71
CA ARG A 115 -7.53 -21.57 22.30
C ARG A 115 -6.35 -21.91 23.20
N SER A 116 -5.83 -20.93 23.95
CA SER A 116 -4.74 -21.16 24.90
C SER A 116 -5.21 -21.75 26.24
N VAL A 117 -6.53 -21.79 26.46
CA VAL A 117 -7.15 -22.31 27.68
C VAL A 117 -7.81 -23.65 27.37
N THR A 118 -7.35 -24.72 28.03
CA THR A 118 -7.97 -26.05 27.98
C THR A 118 -8.66 -26.37 29.31
N ASP A 119 -9.78 -27.10 29.25
CA ASP A 119 -10.47 -27.71 30.40
C ASP A 119 -11.02 -26.75 31.48
N CYS A 120 -11.49 -25.55 31.09
CA CYS A 120 -12.17 -24.61 31.98
C CYS A 120 -13.66 -24.44 31.63
N SER A 121 -14.56 -24.49 32.62
CA SER A 121 -16.01 -24.32 32.39
C SER A 121 -16.36 -22.96 31.79
N TRP A 122 -15.72 -21.89 32.28
CA TRP A 122 -15.91 -20.54 31.75
C TRP A 122 -15.42 -20.39 30.30
N ALA A 123 -14.40 -21.17 29.89
CA ALA A 123 -13.89 -21.14 28.53
C ALA A 123 -14.92 -21.74 27.55
N ASN A 124 -15.61 -22.81 27.94
CA ASN A 124 -16.70 -23.40 27.15
C ASN A 124 -17.87 -22.42 26.98
N GLU A 125 -18.24 -21.69 28.03
CA GLU A 125 -19.29 -20.66 27.95
C GLU A 125 -18.87 -19.50 27.05
N ALA A 126 -17.60 -19.07 27.15
CA ALA A 126 -17.03 -18.04 26.29
C ALA A 126 -16.98 -18.48 24.82
N GLU A 127 -16.67 -19.74 24.51
CA GLU A 127 -16.72 -20.27 23.15
C GLU A 127 -18.13 -20.24 22.55
N GLN A 128 -19.17 -20.53 23.35
CA GLN A 128 -20.56 -20.41 22.89
C GLN A 128 -20.92 -18.96 22.57
N LYS A 129 -20.53 -18.01 23.44
CA LYS A 129 -20.74 -16.57 23.23
C LYS A 129 -20.00 -16.07 21.99
N LEU A 130 -18.75 -16.50 21.79
CA LEU A 130 -17.98 -16.23 20.57
C LEU A 130 -18.69 -16.75 19.30
N GLY A 131 -19.28 -17.94 19.37
CA GLY A 131 -20.08 -18.53 18.30
C GLY A 131 -21.31 -17.67 17.94
N MET A 132 -22.04 -17.19 18.96
CA MET A 132 -23.19 -16.31 18.76
C MET A 132 -22.79 -14.98 18.11
N LEU A 133 -21.72 -14.34 18.59
CA LEU A 133 -21.24 -13.06 18.03
C LEU A 133 -20.77 -13.22 16.57
N ARG A 134 -20.13 -14.35 16.22
CA ARG A 134 -19.76 -14.66 14.82
C ARG A 134 -21.00 -14.81 13.94
N ALA A 135 -22.02 -15.52 14.41
CA ALA A 135 -23.26 -15.70 13.67
C ALA A 135 -23.99 -14.36 13.47
N GLN A 136 -24.07 -13.52 14.50
CA GLN A 136 -24.65 -12.18 14.40
C GLN A 136 -23.89 -11.29 13.41
N ARG A 137 -22.54 -11.33 13.41
CA ARG A 137 -21.73 -10.57 12.45
C ARG A 137 -22.03 -10.97 11.02
N ASP A 138 -22.15 -12.27 10.77
CA ASP A 138 -22.41 -12.78 9.42
C ASP A 138 -23.81 -12.42 8.93
N GLN A 139 -24.80 -12.37 9.83
CA GLN A 139 -26.16 -11.89 9.55
C GLN A 139 -26.18 -10.38 9.27
N LEU A 140 -25.43 -9.58 10.03
CA LEU A 140 -25.44 -8.12 9.97
C LEU A 140 -24.44 -7.51 8.99
N ARG A 141 -23.86 -8.31 8.08
CA ARG A 141 -22.81 -7.85 7.15
C ARG A 141 -23.20 -6.62 6.30
N ASN A 142 -24.50 -6.45 6.02
CA ASN A 142 -25.05 -5.34 5.23
C ASN A 142 -26.01 -4.44 6.04
N ALA A 143 -26.02 -4.60 7.36
CA ALA A 143 -26.87 -3.88 8.30
C ALA A 143 -26.60 -2.36 8.32
N ASP A 144 -27.39 -1.61 9.09
CA ASP A 144 -27.12 -0.18 9.27
C ASP A 144 -25.87 0.08 10.14
N ILE A 145 -25.32 1.29 10.08
CA ILE A 145 -24.12 1.65 10.84
C ILE A 145 -24.33 1.49 12.34
N ALA A 146 -25.52 1.78 12.86
CA ALA A 146 -25.83 1.64 14.28
C ALA A 146 -25.78 0.18 14.74
N GLU A 147 -26.29 -0.75 13.93
CA GLU A 147 -26.26 -2.19 14.21
C GLU A 147 -24.83 -2.75 14.12
N LEU A 148 -24.05 -2.28 13.15
CA LEU A 148 -22.62 -2.61 13.03
C LEU A 148 -21.78 -2.04 14.18
N GLN A 149 -22.15 -0.87 14.72
CA GLN A 149 -21.52 -0.29 15.90
C GLN A 149 -21.84 -1.11 17.15
N ALA A 150 -23.10 -1.50 17.33
CA ALA A 150 -23.53 -2.32 18.46
C ALA A 150 -22.74 -3.64 18.52
N ILE A 151 -22.70 -4.39 17.42
CA ILE A 151 -21.94 -5.66 17.40
C ILE A 151 -20.42 -5.46 17.52
N CYS A 152 -19.88 -4.34 17.02
CA CYS A 152 -18.48 -4.01 17.23
C CYS A 152 -18.19 -3.77 18.72
N SER A 153 -19.06 -3.03 19.42
CA SER A 153 -18.96 -2.85 20.87
C SER A 153 -19.05 -4.19 21.59
N ASP A 154 -20.07 -5.00 21.29
CA ASP A 154 -20.27 -6.30 21.94
C ASP A 154 -19.05 -7.23 21.75
N ALA A 155 -18.42 -7.20 20.58
CA ALA A 155 -17.22 -8.00 20.29
C ALA A 155 -15.98 -7.48 21.04
N GLU A 156 -15.82 -6.16 21.18
CA GLU A 156 -14.72 -5.55 21.92
C GLU A 156 -14.88 -5.74 23.43
N ASP A 157 -16.10 -5.58 23.95
CA ASP A 157 -16.45 -5.83 25.35
C ASP A 157 -16.23 -7.30 25.70
N PHE A 158 -16.60 -8.22 24.80
CA PHE A 158 -16.32 -9.65 24.96
C PHE A 158 -14.82 -9.97 24.96
N LEU A 159 -14.03 -9.35 24.08
CA LEU A 159 -12.57 -9.53 24.11
C LEU A 159 -12.00 -9.10 25.47
N LEU A 160 -12.44 -7.95 25.98
CA LEU A 160 -12.01 -7.41 27.26
C LEU A 160 -12.42 -8.31 28.43
N GLU A 161 -13.62 -8.89 28.40
CA GLU A 161 -14.09 -9.89 29.36
C GLU A 161 -13.18 -11.14 29.36
N VAL A 162 -12.85 -11.67 28.17
CA VAL A 162 -11.94 -12.83 28.03
C VAL A 162 -10.55 -12.52 28.56
N GLU A 163 -10.01 -11.32 28.27
CA GLU A 163 -8.71 -10.88 28.79
C GLU A 163 -8.70 -10.80 30.32
N GLN A 164 -9.78 -10.28 30.93
CA GLN A 164 -9.91 -10.19 32.38
C GLN A 164 -10.01 -11.56 33.05
N LEU A 165 -10.80 -12.47 32.47
CA LEU A 165 -10.93 -13.85 32.98
C LEU A 165 -9.61 -14.62 32.88
N LEU A 166 -8.86 -14.41 31.78
CA LEU A 166 -7.56 -15.05 31.61
C LEU A 166 -6.53 -14.49 32.60
N GLN A 167 -6.54 -13.18 32.84
CA GLN A 167 -5.70 -12.56 33.87
C GLN A 167 -6.05 -13.03 35.29
N SER A 168 -7.33 -13.23 35.61
CA SER A 168 -7.74 -13.73 36.93
C SER A 168 -7.39 -15.21 37.10
N ALA A 169 -7.52 -16.03 36.05
CA ALA A 169 -7.12 -17.44 36.06
C ALA A 169 -5.60 -17.60 36.26
N ILE A 170 -4.77 -16.76 35.62
CA ILE A 170 -3.31 -16.74 35.84
C ILE A 170 -2.94 -16.34 37.28
N ARG A 171 -3.76 -15.48 37.92
CA ARG A 171 -3.52 -15.00 39.28
C ARG A 171 -4.03 -15.94 40.38
N CYS A 172 -4.73 -17.03 40.04
CA CYS A 172 -5.25 -17.99 41.01
C CYS A 172 -4.25 -19.15 41.20
N PRO A 173 -3.54 -19.25 42.34
CA PRO A 173 -2.45 -20.20 42.53
C PRO A 173 -2.93 -21.53 43.14
N ASP A 174 -3.98 -22.14 42.60
CA ASP A 174 -4.50 -23.44 43.11
C ASP A 174 -4.08 -24.65 42.25
N PHE A 175 -3.13 -24.48 41.33
CA PHE A 175 -2.46 -25.58 40.64
C PHE A 175 -0.93 -25.44 40.74
N ALA A 176 -0.41 -25.55 41.96
CA ALA A 176 1.01 -25.80 42.19
C ALA A 176 1.23 -27.31 42.36
N ASP A 177 1.11 -28.07 41.28
CA ASP A 177 1.85 -29.33 41.17
C ASP A 177 3.30 -28.96 40.84
N GLU A 178 4.21 -29.44 41.70
CA GLU A 178 5.63 -29.15 41.69
C GLU A 178 6.29 -29.49 40.34
N SER A 179 6.47 -28.48 39.49
CA SER A 179 7.43 -28.53 38.38
C SER A 179 8.43 -27.39 38.55
N SER A 180 9.48 -27.72 39.30
CA SER A 180 10.66 -26.89 39.56
C SER A 180 11.19 -26.24 38.27
N THR A 181 11.05 -24.93 38.17
CA THR A 181 11.63 -24.07 37.14
C THR A 181 13.10 -23.75 37.48
N ARG A 182 13.92 -24.79 37.67
CA ARG A 182 15.37 -24.62 37.70
C ARG A 182 15.91 -24.78 36.28
N PRO A 183 16.52 -23.75 35.69
CA PRO A 183 17.18 -23.89 34.40
C PRO A 183 18.36 -24.86 34.55
N ASP A 184 18.47 -25.78 33.60
CA ASP A 184 19.56 -26.74 33.46
C ASP A 184 20.87 -25.97 33.17
N ASP A 185 21.85 -26.11 34.06
CA ASP A 185 23.14 -25.39 34.08
C ASP A 185 24.11 -25.81 32.94
N THR A 186 23.64 -26.53 31.92
CA THR A 186 24.52 -27.17 30.92
C THR A 186 24.51 -26.57 29.51
N VAL A 187 23.77 -25.48 29.25
CA VAL A 187 23.75 -24.86 27.91
C VAL A 187 24.17 -23.38 27.97
N HIS A 188 25.48 -23.15 27.88
CA HIS A 188 26.05 -21.83 27.63
C HIS A 188 25.80 -21.39 26.19
N TYR A 189 24.93 -20.40 25.97
CA TYR A 189 24.96 -19.61 24.74
C TYR A 189 26.09 -18.58 24.85
N GLN A 190 27.17 -18.83 24.12
CA GLN A 190 28.26 -17.87 23.93
C GLN A 190 27.74 -16.66 23.16
N TYR A 191 27.70 -15.51 23.85
CA TYR A 191 27.76 -14.22 23.19
C TYR A 191 29.16 -14.06 22.58
N ASN A 192 29.24 -13.63 21.33
CA ASN A 192 30.39 -12.85 20.91
C ASN A 192 29.93 -11.60 20.17
N ASP A 193 30.15 -10.51 20.87
CA ASP A 193 30.09 -9.12 20.46
C ASP A 193 31.41 -8.78 19.77
N SER A 194 31.38 -8.10 18.63
CA SER A 194 32.58 -7.57 17.97
C SER A 194 32.22 -6.43 17.02
N THR A 195 32.14 -5.25 17.60
CA THR A 195 32.27 -3.95 16.95
C THR A 195 33.71 -3.77 16.42
N ASN A 196 33.88 -3.45 15.12
CA ASN A 196 34.77 -2.35 14.70
C ASN A 196 34.69 -2.00 13.19
N GLN A 197 34.33 -0.74 12.95
CA GLN A 197 34.92 0.27 12.07
C GLN A 197 35.34 -0.10 10.62
N GLY A 198 34.53 0.38 9.67
CA GLY A 198 34.90 1.45 8.73
C GLY A 198 35.90 1.19 7.62
N GLU A 199 35.43 1.14 6.37
CA GLU A 199 36.07 1.84 5.24
C GLU A 199 35.08 2.09 4.10
N SER A 200 35.13 3.32 3.60
CA SER A 200 34.24 3.92 2.63
C SER A 200 34.66 3.64 1.18
N SER A 201 33.71 3.36 0.29
CA SER A 201 33.74 3.89 -1.08
C SER A 201 32.33 4.02 -1.69
N SER A 202 31.91 5.28 -1.85
CA SER A 202 30.91 5.83 -2.79
C SER A 202 30.92 5.10 -4.15
N SER A 203 29.81 4.86 -4.86
CA SER A 203 28.62 5.68 -5.20
C SER A 203 27.43 4.74 -5.51
N ALA A 204 26.15 5.04 -5.32
CA ALA A 204 25.43 6.30 -5.46
C ALA A 204 24.25 6.41 -4.49
N GLU A 205 24.14 7.60 -3.92
CA GLU A 205 23.05 8.20 -3.14
C GLU A 205 21.68 8.02 -3.83
N GLU A 206 20.67 7.53 -3.11
CA GLU A 206 19.72 8.30 -2.29
C GLU A 206 18.85 9.28 -3.09
N GLU A 207 17.56 8.93 -3.22
CA GLU A 207 16.49 9.89 -2.94
C GLU A 207 15.29 9.12 -2.37
N TYR A 208 15.17 9.16 -1.04
CA TYR A 208 13.97 8.77 -0.32
C TYR A 208 12.99 9.93 -0.39
N ALA A 209 11.82 9.69 -1.00
CA ALA A 209 10.63 10.49 -0.73
C ALA A 209 9.44 9.58 -0.45
N HIS A 210 8.91 9.73 0.75
CA HIS A 210 7.61 9.31 1.21
C HIS A 210 6.52 9.78 0.23
N ASP A 211 5.75 8.88 -0.38
CA ASP A 211 4.37 9.24 -0.77
C ASP A 211 3.47 8.01 -0.92
N GLY A 212 2.40 7.98 -0.13
CA GLY A 212 1.32 7.00 -0.22
C GLY A 212 0.42 7.36 -1.39
N ARG A 213 0.49 6.61 -2.48
CA ARG A 213 -0.53 6.65 -3.55
C ARG A 213 -0.86 5.25 -4.03
N SER A 214 -2.17 5.00 -4.04
CA SER A 214 -2.86 3.87 -4.63
C SER A 214 -2.47 3.68 -6.10
N LEU A 215 -2.47 2.41 -6.53
CA LEU A 215 -2.33 1.99 -7.93
C LEU A 215 -3.42 2.67 -8.79
N PRO A 216 -3.09 3.26 -9.95
CA PRO A 216 -4.09 3.82 -10.83
C PRO A 216 -4.94 2.71 -11.47
N ALA A 217 -6.25 2.97 -11.51
CA ALA A 217 -7.23 2.17 -12.21
C ALA A 217 -6.99 2.19 -13.73
N SER A 218 -7.11 0.99 -14.31
CA SER A 218 -7.52 0.64 -15.66
C SER A 218 -7.57 1.77 -16.69
N ARG A 219 -6.60 1.79 -17.62
CA ARG A 219 -6.86 2.35 -18.95
C ARG A 219 -7.63 1.33 -19.78
N SER A 220 -8.83 1.75 -20.17
CA SER A 220 -9.68 1.13 -21.18
C SER A 220 -8.90 0.79 -22.44
N LEU A 221 -9.14 -0.43 -22.93
CA LEU A 221 -8.97 -0.93 -24.28
C LEU A 221 -9.08 0.19 -25.33
N GLY A 222 -7.99 0.41 -26.05
CA GLY A 222 -7.93 1.19 -27.28
C GLY A 222 -7.45 0.30 -28.40
N ASP A 223 -8.41 -0.20 -29.17
CA ASP A 223 -8.33 -0.59 -30.58
C ASP A 223 -7.06 -1.33 -31.06
N THR A 224 -7.12 -2.65 -30.96
CA THR A 224 -6.22 -3.62 -31.58
C THR A 224 -6.40 -3.60 -33.10
N SER A 225 -5.71 -2.70 -33.80
CA SER A 225 -5.61 -2.77 -35.27
C SER A 225 -4.36 -2.11 -35.85
N LYS A 226 -3.15 -2.45 -35.34
CA LYS A 226 -1.88 -2.36 -36.10
C LYS A 226 -0.91 -3.51 -35.74
N PRO A 227 -0.37 -4.27 -36.71
CA PRO A 227 0.56 -5.36 -36.44
C PRO A 227 1.99 -4.83 -36.33
N GLY A 228 2.61 -4.96 -35.15
CA GLY A 228 4.01 -4.61 -34.95
C GLY A 228 4.45 -4.71 -33.49
N PHE A 229 4.70 -5.93 -33.00
CA PHE A 229 5.44 -6.28 -31.77
C PHE A 229 5.24 -5.31 -30.57
N GLU A 230 4.09 -5.41 -29.90
CA GLU A 230 3.90 -4.76 -28.60
C GLU A 230 4.66 -5.56 -27.52
N ASP A 231 5.90 -5.17 -27.27
CA ASP A 231 6.70 -5.59 -26.10
C ASP A 231 6.84 -4.39 -25.13
N PRO A 232 5.75 -4.00 -24.43
CA PRO A 232 5.70 -2.77 -23.64
C PRO A 232 6.74 -2.74 -22.50
N TYR A 233 7.21 -3.92 -22.07
CA TYR A 233 8.17 -4.07 -20.98
C TYR A 233 9.56 -4.50 -21.42
N GLY A 234 9.82 -4.59 -22.74
CA GLY A 234 11.12 -4.94 -23.31
C GLY A 234 11.59 -6.39 -23.08
N ILE A 235 10.69 -7.30 -22.68
CA ILE A 235 11.00 -8.69 -22.31
C ILE A 235 11.41 -9.51 -23.53
N ILE A 236 10.74 -9.31 -24.66
CA ILE A 236 11.07 -9.99 -25.92
C ILE A 236 12.35 -9.37 -26.50
N ARG A 237 12.47 -8.04 -26.46
CA ARG A 237 13.61 -7.28 -26.96
C ARG A 237 14.91 -7.57 -26.20
N SER A 238 14.83 -7.95 -24.92
CA SER A 238 16.00 -8.38 -24.14
C SER A 238 16.48 -9.79 -24.50
N GLY A 239 15.75 -10.51 -25.36
CA GLY A 239 16.03 -11.89 -25.70
C GLY A 239 15.88 -12.82 -24.49
N PHE A 240 15.01 -12.49 -23.53
CA PHE A 240 14.79 -13.31 -22.35
C PHE A 240 14.09 -14.63 -22.71
N SER A 241 14.68 -15.76 -22.32
CA SER A 241 14.03 -17.07 -22.35
C SER A 241 13.66 -17.54 -20.96
N TRP A 242 12.45 -18.06 -20.80
CA TRP A 242 11.99 -18.64 -19.54
C TRP A 242 12.83 -19.84 -19.06
N ARG A 243 13.59 -20.47 -19.95
CA ARG A 243 14.56 -21.53 -19.59
C ARG A 243 15.71 -21.00 -18.75
N GLU A 244 15.99 -19.71 -18.83
CA GLU A 244 17.09 -19.06 -18.12
C GLU A 244 16.75 -18.68 -16.68
N THR A 245 15.48 -18.77 -16.28
CA THR A 245 15.02 -18.37 -14.94
C THR A 245 15.75 -19.08 -13.81
N SER A 246 15.99 -20.38 -13.95
CA SER A 246 16.63 -21.21 -12.91
C SER A 246 18.05 -20.78 -12.53
N TRP A 247 18.81 -20.18 -13.45
CA TRP A 247 20.16 -19.69 -13.18
C TRP A 247 20.20 -18.17 -12.94
N LEU A 248 19.28 -17.40 -13.53
CA LEU A 248 19.16 -15.95 -13.26
C LEU A 248 18.58 -15.66 -11.88
N PHE A 249 17.73 -16.56 -11.38
CA PHE A 249 17.03 -16.45 -10.09
C PHE A 249 17.15 -17.77 -9.29
N PRO A 250 18.34 -18.08 -8.75
CA PRO A 250 18.62 -19.37 -8.09
C PRO A 250 17.70 -19.69 -6.91
N PHE A 251 17.09 -18.69 -6.27
CA PHE A 251 16.16 -18.91 -5.16
C PHE A 251 14.91 -19.73 -5.56
N THR A 252 14.64 -19.88 -6.85
CA THR A 252 13.51 -20.68 -7.37
C THR A 252 13.89 -22.10 -7.80
N HIS A 253 15.19 -22.45 -7.71
CA HIS A 253 15.70 -23.76 -8.10
C HIS A 253 14.97 -24.87 -7.32
N ASP A 254 14.49 -25.90 -8.04
CA ASP A 254 13.69 -27.03 -7.52
C ASP A 254 12.36 -26.70 -6.82
N LEU A 255 12.02 -25.42 -6.63
CA LEU A 255 10.77 -25.00 -6.00
C LEU A 255 9.67 -24.72 -7.02
N ILE A 256 10.01 -24.07 -8.15
CA ILE A 256 9.03 -23.69 -9.18
C ILE A 256 9.63 -23.92 -10.57
N ASN A 257 8.98 -24.75 -11.38
CA ASN A 257 9.43 -25.03 -12.74
C ASN A 257 8.85 -24.00 -13.73
N LEU A 258 9.70 -23.06 -14.16
CA LEU A 258 9.34 -22.00 -15.10
C LEU A 258 9.81 -22.25 -16.54
N ARG A 259 10.36 -23.42 -16.88
CA ARG A 259 10.98 -23.68 -18.19
C ARG A 259 10.04 -23.45 -19.39
N HIS A 260 8.75 -23.63 -19.19
CA HIS A 260 7.70 -23.47 -20.21
C HIS A 260 6.97 -22.12 -20.11
N GLY A 261 7.44 -21.21 -19.25
CA GLY A 261 6.77 -19.94 -18.95
C GLY A 261 5.79 -20.03 -17.78
N PRO A 262 5.30 -18.88 -17.31
CA PRO A 262 4.40 -18.82 -16.15
C PRO A 262 2.99 -19.24 -16.52
N THR A 263 2.36 -20.00 -15.62
CA THR A 263 0.93 -20.30 -15.65
C THR A 263 0.15 -19.25 -14.85
N ARG A 264 -1.18 -19.38 -14.80
CA ARG A 264 -2.03 -18.50 -13.97
C ARG A 264 -1.74 -18.61 -12.48
N SER A 265 -1.26 -19.76 -11.98
CA SER A 265 -0.96 -19.95 -10.55
C SER A 265 0.45 -19.46 -10.17
N THR A 266 1.35 -19.37 -11.14
CA THR A 266 2.76 -19.04 -10.92
C THR A 266 2.99 -17.74 -10.12
N PRO A 267 2.31 -16.61 -10.39
CA PRO A 267 2.48 -15.40 -9.58
C PRO A 267 2.13 -15.61 -8.10
N HIS A 268 1.11 -16.41 -7.80
CA HIS A 268 0.68 -16.69 -6.43
C HIS A 268 1.60 -17.66 -5.70
N GLU A 269 2.17 -18.63 -6.42
CA GLU A 269 3.19 -19.53 -5.89
C GLU A 269 4.46 -18.75 -5.52
N LEU A 270 4.93 -17.89 -6.43
CA LEU A 270 6.08 -17.02 -6.19
C LEU A 270 5.82 -16.01 -5.07
N ALA A 271 4.65 -15.38 -5.05
CA ALA A 271 4.29 -14.42 -4.01
C ALA A 271 4.32 -15.06 -2.61
N ARG A 272 3.74 -16.26 -2.46
CA ARG A 272 3.80 -17.03 -1.20
C ARG A 272 5.23 -17.36 -0.79
N LEU A 273 6.07 -17.76 -1.75
CA LEU A 273 7.46 -18.13 -1.48
C LEU A 273 8.29 -16.96 -0.92
N ILE A 274 8.02 -15.74 -1.39
CA ILE A 274 8.83 -14.55 -1.06
C ILE A 274 8.16 -13.64 -0.01
N GLY A 275 7.03 -14.07 0.57
CA GLY A 275 6.29 -13.32 1.57
C GLY A 275 5.55 -12.09 1.01
N VAL A 276 5.12 -12.13 -0.26
CA VAL A 276 4.29 -11.10 -0.88
C VAL A 276 2.80 -11.48 -0.77
N SER A 277 1.96 -10.51 -0.41
CA SER A 277 0.51 -10.72 -0.29
C SER A 277 -0.15 -11.11 -1.63
N ASN A 278 -1.06 -12.08 -1.60
CA ASN A 278 -1.83 -12.49 -2.78
C ASN A 278 -2.60 -11.32 -3.41
N ASN A 279 -3.11 -10.38 -2.62
CA ASN A 279 -3.80 -9.19 -3.13
C ASN A 279 -2.89 -8.31 -4.00
N ILE A 280 -1.60 -8.22 -3.64
CA ILE A 280 -0.61 -7.47 -4.42
C ILE A 280 -0.27 -8.24 -5.71
N ALA A 281 -0.16 -9.57 -5.63
CA ALA A 281 0.03 -10.40 -6.82
C ALA A 281 -1.13 -10.26 -7.82
N ASP A 282 -2.38 -10.35 -7.35
CA ASP A 282 -3.60 -10.16 -8.16
C ASP A 282 -3.63 -8.78 -8.84
N ALA A 283 -3.40 -7.73 -8.06
CA ALA A 283 -3.38 -6.36 -8.57
C ALA A 283 -2.25 -6.16 -9.61
N SER A 284 -1.10 -6.81 -9.40
CA SER A 284 0.04 -6.73 -10.31
C SER A 284 -0.23 -7.46 -11.63
N VAL A 285 -0.84 -8.65 -11.57
CA VAL A 285 -1.26 -9.40 -12.76
C VAL A 285 -2.28 -8.60 -13.58
N ALA A 286 -3.23 -7.94 -12.91
CA ALA A 286 -4.20 -7.08 -13.59
C ALA A 286 -3.55 -5.86 -14.28
N ALA A 287 -2.48 -5.31 -13.70
CA ALA A 287 -1.80 -4.13 -14.23
C ALA A 287 -0.80 -4.45 -15.36
N LEU A 288 0.02 -5.50 -15.20
CA LEU A 288 1.15 -5.78 -16.07
C LEU A 288 0.99 -7.04 -16.93
N GLY A 289 0.02 -7.89 -16.61
CA GLY A 289 -0.10 -9.25 -17.14
C GLY A 289 0.81 -10.26 -16.41
N ILE A 290 0.56 -11.55 -16.67
CA ILE A 290 1.17 -12.67 -15.95
C ILE A 290 2.70 -12.68 -16.12
N ALA A 291 3.19 -12.62 -17.35
CA ALA A 291 4.61 -12.72 -17.67
C ALA A 291 5.48 -11.63 -17.00
N ALA A 292 5.07 -10.37 -17.14
CA ALA A 292 5.76 -9.24 -16.54
C ALA A 292 5.70 -9.29 -15.00
N THR A 293 4.55 -9.68 -14.44
CA THR A 293 4.39 -9.82 -12.98
C THR A 293 5.29 -10.92 -12.42
N THR A 294 5.35 -12.09 -13.08
CA THR A 294 6.26 -13.17 -12.69
C THR A 294 7.72 -12.70 -12.67
N LEU A 295 8.16 -11.92 -13.66
CA LEU A 295 9.52 -11.37 -13.67
C LEU A 295 9.75 -10.37 -12.52
N CYS A 296 8.79 -9.50 -12.22
CA CYS A 296 8.87 -8.60 -11.07
C CYS A 296 8.99 -9.38 -9.74
N LEU A 297 8.24 -10.47 -9.59
CA LEU A 297 8.31 -11.35 -8.42
C LEU A 297 9.66 -12.08 -8.34
N LEU A 298 10.20 -12.54 -9.46
CA LEU A 298 11.53 -13.15 -9.51
C LEU A 298 12.63 -12.16 -9.12
N ILE A 299 12.58 -10.93 -9.64
CA ILE A 299 13.53 -9.86 -9.27
C ILE A 299 13.42 -9.56 -7.77
N THR A 300 12.19 -9.43 -7.27
CA THR A 300 11.94 -9.15 -5.85
C THR A 300 12.43 -10.29 -4.95
N GLY A 301 12.06 -11.54 -5.25
CA GLY A 301 12.45 -12.71 -4.47
C GLY A 301 13.95 -12.92 -4.41
N GLN A 302 14.65 -12.61 -5.50
CA GLN A 302 16.09 -12.71 -5.53
C GLN A 302 16.78 -11.62 -4.71
N LEU A 303 16.19 -10.42 -4.61
CA LEU A 303 16.66 -9.38 -3.68
C LEU A 303 16.34 -9.72 -2.22
N VAL A 304 15.23 -10.42 -1.96
CA VAL A 304 14.94 -11.00 -0.64
C VAL A 304 16.02 -12.02 -0.25
N ALA A 305 16.34 -12.95 -1.16
CA ALA A 305 17.34 -13.98 -0.95
C ALA A 305 18.76 -13.41 -0.75
N GLU A 306 19.07 -12.27 -1.38
CA GLU A 306 20.34 -11.55 -1.20
C GLU A 306 20.33 -10.57 0.00
N SER A 307 19.25 -10.53 0.79
CA SER A 307 19.05 -9.59 1.92
C SER A 307 19.21 -8.11 1.55
N LYS A 308 18.88 -7.74 0.31
CA LYS A 308 19.00 -6.37 -0.23
C LYS A 308 17.72 -5.54 -0.10
N ILE A 309 16.68 -6.07 0.56
CA ILE A 309 15.42 -5.35 0.79
C ILE A 309 15.42 -4.76 2.20
N HIS A 310 15.40 -3.44 2.30
CA HIS A 310 15.48 -2.70 3.56
C HIS A 310 14.16 -2.57 4.35
N LYS A 311 13.00 -2.77 3.71
CA LYS A 311 11.67 -2.59 4.35
C LYS A 311 10.84 -3.88 4.36
N SER A 312 10.24 -4.23 3.23
CA SER A 312 9.50 -5.49 3.05
C SER A 312 9.39 -5.84 1.56
N ALA A 313 9.25 -7.13 1.27
CA ALA A 313 9.05 -7.61 -0.10
C ALA A 313 7.79 -6.98 -0.74
N ASP A 314 6.71 -6.81 0.03
CA ASP A 314 5.49 -6.13 -0.39
C ASP A 314 5.69 -4.66 -0.80
N ALA A 315 6.51 -3.92 -0.06
CA ALA A 315 6.80 -2.51 -0.37
C ALA A 315 7.62 -2.40 -1.65
N TYR A 316 8.62 -3.27 -1.80
CA TYR A 316 9.45 -3.32 -3.01
C TYR A 316 8.63 -3.73 -4.24
N MET A 317 7.81 -4.78 -4.12
CA MET A 317 6.96 -5.28 -5.20
C MET A 317 5.98 -4.21 -5.69
N ARG A 318 5.36 -3.46 -4.79
CA ARG A 318 4.50 -2.32 -5.18
C ARG A 318 5.27 -1.25 -5.93
N GLY A 319 6.50 -0.95 -5.49
CA GLY A 319 7.37 0.03 -6.15
C GLY A 319 7.77 -0.37 -7.56
N ILE A 320 8.23 -1.61 -7.75
CA ILE A 320 8.68 -2.09 -9.07
C ILE A 320 7.51 -2.20 -10.06
N VAL A 321 6.35 -2.68 -9.60
CA VAL A 321 5.13 -2.79 -10.42
C VAL A 321 4.64 -1.43 -10.86
N ARG A 322 4.62 -0.45 -9.94
CA ARG A 322 4.22 0.91 -10.26
C ARG A 322 5.14 1.55 -11.31
N LYS A 323 6.47 1.44 -11.13
CA LYS A 323 7.44 1.97 -12.11
C LYS A 323 7.31 1.28 -13.47
N ALA A 324 7.06 -0.02 -13.50
CA ALA A 324 6.84 -0.75 -14.75
C ALA A 324 5.53 -0.33 -15.43
N ALA A 325 4.45 -0.16 -14.67
CA ALA A 325 3.15 0.28 -15.19
C ALA A 325 3.17 1.72 -15.72
N ASP A 326 3.93 2.60 -15.05
CA ASP A 326 4.12 3.99 -15.45
C ASP A 326 5.07 4.13 -16.67
N GLY A 327 5.75 3.05 -17.08
CA GLY A 327 6.71 3.03 -18.18
C GLY A 327 8.11 3.50 -17.80
N ASP A 328 8.32 3.87 -16.54
CA ASP A 328 9.59 4.36 -15.99
C ASP A 328 10.61 3.22 -15.79
N LEU A 329 10.16 1.96 -15.76
CA LEU A 329 11.01 0.78 -15.64
C LEU A 329 10.78 -0.19 -16.79
N ASN A 330 11.85 -0.45 -17.56
CA ASN A 330 11.88 -1.51 -18.54
C ASN A 330 12.35 -2.82 -17.88
N ILE A 331 11.41 -3.77 -17.68
CA ILE A 331 11.68 -5.06 -17.02
C ILE A 331 12.74 -5.84 -17.79
N GLY A 332 12.68 -5.85 -19.11
CA GLY A 332 13.65 -6.51 -19.98
C GLY A 332 15.07 -5.99 -19.80
N HIS A 333 15.25 -4.69 -19.62
CA HIS A 333 16.55 -4.09 -19.34
C HIS A 333 17.13 -4.54 -17.98
N THR A 334 16.28 -4.65 -16.96
CA THR A 334 16.67 -5.16 -15.64
C THR A 334 17.11 -6.63 -15.70
N VAL A 335 16.39 -7.47 -16.44
CA VAL A 335 16.76 -8.87 -16.66
C VAL A 335 18.07 -8.98 -17.45
N PHE A 336 18.25 -8.15 -18.48
CA PHE A 336 19.47 -8.11 -19.26
C PHE A 336 20.70 -7.68 -18.43
N ALA A 337 20.57 -6.64 -17.61
CA ALA A 337 21.63 -6.20 -16.69
C ALA A 337 22.02 -7.33 -15.72
N ARG A 338 21.03 -8.06 -15.20
CA ARG A 338 21.27 -9.20 -14.31
C ARG A 338 21.97 -10.36 -15.02
N ARG A 339 21.61 -10.64 -16.27
CA ARG A 339 22.27 -11.65 -17.12
C ARG A 339 23.78 -11.39 -17.19
N ARG A 340 24.19 -10.15 -17.45
CA ARG A 340 25.61 -9.76 -17.50
C ARG A 340 26.32 -9.95 -16.16
N THR A 341 25.65 -9.60 -15.05
CA THR A 341 26.21 -9.79 -13.70
C THR A 341 26.34 -11.27 -13.33
N ALA A 342 25.38 -12.10 -13.73
CA ALA A 342 25.38 -13.54 -13.47
C ALA A 342 26.43 -14.30 -14.31
N GLU A 343 26.64 -13.90 -15.57
CA GLU A 343 27.73 -14.43 -16.42
C GLU A 343 29.13 -14.16 -15.85
N HIS A 344 29.29 -13.13 -15.01
CA HIS A 344 30.57 -12.76 -14.39
C HIS A 344 30.79 -13.36 -12.99
N LYS A 345 29.83 -14.15 -12.47
CA LYS A 345 29.96 -14.85 -11.19
C LYS A 345 30.17 -16.35 -11.48
N PRO A 346 31.39 -16.90 -11.35
CA PRO A 346 31.57 -18.34 -11.55
C PRO A 346 30.75 -19.08 -10.50
N LEU A 347 30.01 -20.09 -10.94
CA LEU A 347 29.25 -21.01 -10.10
C LEU A 347 30.23 -21.67 -9.11
N VAL A 348 30.24 -21.21 -7.87
CA VAL A 348 30.89 -21.93 -6.78
C VAL A 348 30.00 -23.13 -6.50
N ALA A 349 30.45 -24.31 -6.92
CA ALA A 349 29.90 -25.57 -6.51
C ALA A 349 30.21 -25.80 -5.02
N CYS A 350 29.16 -25.97 -4.22
CA CYS A 350 29.21 -26.66 -2.93
C CYS A 350 27.98 -27.56 -2.86
#